data_AF-A0A7W4Z1C3-F1
#
_entry.id   AF-A0A7W4Z1C3-F1
#
_cell.length_a   1.000
_cell.length_b   1.000
_cell.length_c   1.000
_cell.angle_alpha   90.00
_cell.angle_beta   90.00
_cell.angle_gamma   90.00
#
_symmetry.space_group_name_H-M   'P 1'
#
loop_
_entity.id
_entity.type
_entity.pdbx_description
1 polymer ?
#
loop_
_entity_poly.entity_id
_entity_poly.type
_entity_poly.pdbx_seq_one_letter_code
_entity_poly.pdbx_strand_id
1 'polypeptide(L)'
;MAKKTDRERAETPSYEEARQELVEVVRALETGGTTLEESLALWERGEQLATICQDWLDGARQRLDAAIEADDGDGDGDGDGAEDADQD
;
A
#
# COMPACT_ATOMS: atom_id res chain seq x y z
N MET A 1 -0.04 -11.86 17.93
CA MET A 1 0.63 -11.84 16.60
C MET A 1 0.99 -10.44 16.12
N ALA A 2 0.47 -9.35 16.71
CA ALA A 2 0.75 -7.96 16.33
C ALA A 2 2.20 -7.44 16.48
N LYS A 3 3.11 -8.19 17.11
CA LYS A 3 4.52 -7.78 17.33
C LYS A 3 5.50 -8.17 16.22
N LYS A 4 5.12 -9.08 15.31
CA LYS A 4 6.03 -9.60 14.28
C LYS A 4 6.16 -8.64 13.10
N THR A 5 5.03 -8.08 12.68
CA THR A 5 4.87 -7.10 11.59
C THR A 5 5.55 -5.76 11.82
N ASP A 6 5.84 -5.39 13.07
CA ASP A 6 6.56 -4.15 13.42
C ASP A 6 8.08 -4.34 13.31
N ARG A 7 8.58 -5.53 13.66
CA ARG A 7 10.02 -5.84 13.62
C ARG A 7 10.51 -6.17 12.22
N GLU A 8 9.70 -6.85 11.40
CA GLU A 8 9.99 -7.07 9.97
C GLU A 8 9.89 -5.77 9.16
N ARG A 9 9.07 -4.81 9.63
CA ARG A 9 8.98 -3.46 9.06
C ARG A 9 10.14 -2.56 9.44
N ALA A 10 10.80 -2.81 10.58
CA ALA A 10 12.00 -2.07 10.99
C ALA A 10 13.23 -2.33 10.08
N GLU A 11 13.24 -3.43 9.33
CA GLU A 11 14.29 -3.75 8.35
C GLU A 11 13.97 -3.22 6.94
N THR A 12 12.71 -2.86 6.68
CA THR A 12 12.25 -2.32 5.40
C THR A 12 12.19 -0.79 5.50
N PRO A 13 12.76 -0.02 4.55
CA PRO A 13 12.67 1.43 4.60
C PRO A 13 11.21 1.90 4.65
N SER A 14 10.96 3.02 5.32
CA SER A 14 9.65 3.66 5.27
C SER A 14 9.31 4.07 3.83
N TYR A 15 8.02 4.28 3.56
CA TYR A 15 7.58 4.74 2.24
C TYR A 15 8.30 6.03 1.80
N GLU A 16 8.48 6.99 2.71
CA GLU A 16 9.13 8.26 2.38
C GLU A 16 10.61 8.09 2.06
N GLU A 17 11.32 7.26 2.83
CA GLU A 17 12.73 6.93 2.58
C GLU A 17 12.89 6.21 1.24
N ALA A 18 12.09 5.17 0.99
CA ALA A 18 12.15 4.41 -0.26
C ALA A 18 11.81 5.29 -1.47
N ARG A 19 10.81 6.17 -1.35
CA ARG A 19 10.44 7.12 -2.40
C ARG A 19 11.54 8.15 -2.65
N GLN A 20 12.17 8.67 -1.59
CA GLN A 20 13.25 9.64 -1.70
C GLN A 20 14.45 9.02 -2.42
N GLU A 21 14.85 7.81 -2.04
CA GLU A 21 15.94 7.08 -2.70
C GLU A 21 15.60 6.77 -4.16
N LEU A 22 14.34 6.38 -4.46
CA LEU A 22 13.91 6.11 -5.84
C LEU A 22 14.04 7.36 -6.72
N VAL A 23 13.68 8.53 -6.20
CA VAL A 23 13.84 9.81 -6.91
C VAL A 23 15.32 10.09 -7.20
N GLU A 24 16.22 9.77 -6.29
CA GLU A 24 17.66 9.94 -6.49
C GLU A 24 18.21 8.99 -7.54
N VAL A 25 17.79 7.71 -7.52
CA VAL A 25 18.13 6.72 -8.55
C VAL A 25 17.67 7.18 -9.93
N VAL A 26 16.41 7.62 -10.07
CA VAL A 26 15.88 8.12 -11.35
C VAL A 26 16.68 9.32 -11.83
N ARG A 27 16.98 10.29 -10.96
CA ARG A 27 17.81 11.44 -11.32
C ARG A 27 19.20 11.05 -11.80
N ALA A 28 19.82 10.05 -11.18
CA ALA A 28 21.12 9.55 -11.60
C ALA A 28 21.04 8.91 -13.01
N LEU A 29 20.03 8.09 -13.26
CA LEU A 29 19.77 7.48 -14.57
C LEU A 29 19.50 8.53 -15.65
N GLU A 30 18.71 9.56 -15.35
CA GLU A 30 18.39 10.66 -16.29
C GLU A 30 19.59 11.56 -16.59
N THR A 31 20.46 11.77 -15.59
CA THR A 31 21.70 12.55 -15.77
C THR A 31 22.66 11.83 -16.73
N GLY A 32 22.67 10.50 -16.69
CA GLY A 32 23.63 9.68 -17.42
C GLY A 32 25.07 9.90 -16.94
N GLY A 33 26.04 9.58 -17.80
CA GLY A 33 27.47 9.68 -17.44
C GLY A 33 28.00 8.51 -16.60
N THR A 34 27.17 7.51 -16.35
CA THR A 34 27.51 6.22 -15.71
C THR A 34 27.91 5.18 -16.75
N THR A 35 28.66 4.16 -16.32
CA THR A 35 28.91 2.98 -17.16
C THR A 35 27.63 2.16 -17.35
N LEU A 36 27.65 1.19 -18.28
CA LEU A 36 26.51 0.29 -18.46
C LEU A 36 26.22 -0.51 -17.18
N GLU A 37 27.26 -1.04 -16.55
CA GLU A 37 27.16 -1.83 -15.32
C GLU A 37 26.56 -1.01 -14.17
N GLU A 38 26.99 0.25 -14.01
CA GLU A 38 26.43 1.18 -13.03
C GLU A 38 24.97 1.51 -13.34
N SER A 39 24.62 1.71 -14.62
CA SER A 39 23.25 2.00 -15.04
C SER A 39 22.31 0.83 -14.78
N LEU A 40 22.79 -0.41 -14.97
CA LEU A 40 22.03 -1.61 -14.64
C LEU A 40 21.82 -1.75 -13.13
N ALA A 41 22.87 -1.52 -12.33
CA ALA A 41 22.75 -1.55 -10.88
C ALA A 41 21.76 -0.50 -10.34
N LEU A 42 21.78 0.71 -10.89
CA LEU A 42 20.81 1.77 -10.57
C LEU A 42 19.39 1.34 -10.96
N TRP A 43 19.20 0.77 -12.15
CA TRP A 43 17.89 0.27 -12.57
C TRP A 43 17.35 -0.82 -11.64
N GLU A 44 18.16 -1.83 -11.32
CA GLU A 44 17.77 -2.91 -10.40
C GLU A 44 17.39 -2.37 -9.02
N ARG A 45 18.15 -1.39 -8.51
CA ARG A 45 17.82 -0.71 -7.26
C ARG A 45 16.49 0.05 -7.36
N GLY A 46 16.27 0.75 -8.47
CA GLY A 46 15.01 1.43 -8.76
C GLY A 46 13.80 0.49 -8.74
N GLU A 47 13.90 -0.68 -9.37
CA GLU A 47 12.84 -1.69 -9.38
C GLU A 47 12.52 -2.22 -7.97
N GLN A 48 13.55 -2.46 -7.16
CA GLN A 48 13.38 -2.88 -5.76
C GLN A 48 12.66 -1.81 -4.94
N LEU A 49 13.05 -0.54 -5.08
CA LEU A 49 12.43 0.57 -4.37
C LEU A 49 10.98 0.81 -4.81
N ALA A 50 10.70 0.67 -6.11
CA ALA A 50 9.35 0.75 -6.65
C ALA A 50 8.44 -0.36 -6.06
N THR A 51 8.95 -1.59 -5.97
CA THR A 51 8.25 -2.71 -5.34
C THR A 51 7.93 -2.42 -3.88
N ILE A 52 8.91 -1.93 -3.11
CA ILE A 52 8.72 -1.56 -1.70
C ILE A 52 7.64 -0.47 -1.57
N CYS A 53 7.68 0.56 -2.43
CA CYS A 53 6.69 1.62 -2.43
C CYS A 53 5.28 1.07 -2.71
N GLN A 54 5.15 0.16 -3.66
CA GLN A 54 3.88 -0.47 -4.01
C GLN A 54 3.32 -1.30 -2.85
N ASP A 55 4.15 -2.12 -2.21
CA ASP A 55 3.75 -2.94 -1.05
C ASP A 55 3.21 -2.09 0.10
N TRP A 56 3.83 -0.92 0.34
CA TRP A 56 3.34 0.05 1.32
C TRP A 56 1.96 0.61 0.98
N LEU A 57 1.74 0.99 -0.29
CA LEU A 57 0.49 1.54 -0.77
C LEU A 57 -0.63 0.49 -0.77
N ASP A 58 -0.33 -0.73 -1.21
CA ASP A 58 -1.29 -1.85 -1.20
C ASP A 58 -1.70 -2.21 0.23
N GLY A 59 -0.74 -2.27 1.14
CA GLY A 59 -1.03 -2.49 2.56
C GLY A 59 -1.88 -1.35 3.17
N ALA A 60 -1.67 -0.10 2.76
CA ALA A 60 -2.51 1.01 3.20
C ALA A 60 -3.93 0.92 2.63
N ARG A 61 -4.06 0.55 1.35
CA ARG A 61 -5.35 0.37 0.69
C ARG A 61 -6.19 -0.73 1.37
N GLN A 62 -5.59 -1.89 1.63
CA GLN A 62 -6.27 -3.00 2.31
C GLN A 62 -6.78 -2.60 3.70
N ARG A 63 -6.03 -1.79 4.45
CA ARG A 63 -6.48 -1.30 5.76
C ARG A 63 -7.66 -0.33 5.64
N LEU A 64 -7.66 0.50 4.61
CA LEU A 64 -8.78 1.41 4.34
C LEU A 64 -10.04 0.64 3.95
N ASP A 65 -9.92 -0.30 3.02
CA ASP A 65 -11.05 -1.12 2.56
C ASP A 65 -11.66 -1.90 3.74
N ALA A 66 -10.83 -2.51 4.60
CA ALA A 66 -11.30 -3.21 5.79
C ALA A 66 -12.00 -2.29 6.82
N ALA A 67 -11.60 -1.01 6.91
CA ALA A 67 -12.23 -0.05 7.80
C ALA A 67 -13.60 0.41 7.26
N ILE A 68 -13.76 0.53 5.95
CA ILE A 68 -15.03 0.88 5.28
C ILE A 68 -16.04 -0.25 5.46
N GLU A 69 -15.67 -1.50 5.17
CA GLU A 69 -16.56 -2.65 5.33
C GLU A 69 -17.01 -2.86 6.79
N ALA A 70 -16.15 -2.50 7.75
CA ALA A 70 -16.50 -2.55 9.17
C ALA A 70 -17.50 -1.45 9.60
N ASP A 71 -17.51 -0.31 8.90
CA ASP A 71 -18.44 0.80 9.14
C ASP A 71 -19.81 0.52 8.48
N ASP A 72 -19.81 -0.02 7.27
CA ASP A 72 -21.04 -0.39 6.53
C ASP A 72 -21.78 -1.58 7.17
N GLY A 73 -21.07 -2.51 7.83
CA GLY A 73 -21.66 -3.65 8.52
C GLY A 73 -22.39 -3.33 9.83
N ASP A 74 -22.25 -2.12 10.37
CA ASP A 74 -22.93 -1.65 11.59
C ASP A 74 -24.27 -0.93 11.25
N GLY A 75 -24.60 -0.79 9.96
CA GLY A 75 -25.76 -0.05 9.45
C GLY A 75 -26.96 -0.90 9.00
N ASP A 76 -26.98 -2.22 9.18
CA ASP A 76 -28.13 -3.08 8.84
C ASP A 76 -28.85 -3.55 10.11
N GLY A 77 -29.66 -2.66 10.65
CA GLY A 77 -30.42 -2.88 11.87
C GLY A 77 -31.54 -1.89 12.08
N ASP A 78 -32.27 -1.48 11.03
CA ASP A 78 -33.68 -1.06 11.16
C ASP A 78 -34.33 -0.91 9.77
N GLY A 79 -35.06 -1.94 9.38
CA GLY A 79 -35.97 -1.94 8.25
C GLY A 79 -37.24 -2.69 8.64
N ASP A 80 -37.80 -2.33 9.80
CA ASP A 80 -39.15 -2.70 10.21
C ASP A 80 -40.13 -2.14 9.17
N GLY A 81 -40.53 -3.00 8.26
CA GLY A 81 -41.62 -2.79 7.31
C GLY A 81 -42.64 -3.90 7.49
N ALA A 82 -43.21 -4.00 8.69
CA ALA A 82 -44.44 -4.74 8.91
C ALA A 82 -45.57 -4.04 8.13
N GLU A 83 -46.03 -4.65 7.04
CA GLU A 83 -47.36 -4.41 6.50
C GLU A 83 -48.22 -5.66 6.70
N ASP A 84 -49.09 -5.51 7.70
CA ASP A 84 -50.15 -6.40 8.17
C ASP A 84 -51.33 -6.38 7.19
N ALA A 85 -52.03 -7.52 7.14
CA ALA A 85 -53.40 -7.74 6.67
C ALA A 85 -53.77 -7.45 5.19
N ASP A 86 -54.00 -8.51 4.42
CA ASP A 86 -55.31 -8.67 3.79
C ASP A 86 -55.67 -10.15 3.60
N GLN A 87 -56.95 -10.43 3.79
CA GLN A 87 -57.54 -11.70 4.18
C GLN A 87 -58.45 -12.23 3.05
N ASP A 88 -58.27 -13.49 2.64
CA ASP A 88 -59.29 -14.27 1.91
C ASP A 88 -59.14 -15.78 2.17
#